data_AF-A0A7Z0AXX2-F1
#
_entry.id   AF-A0A7Z0AXX2-F1
#
_cell.length_a   1.000
_cell.length_b   1.000
_cell.length_c   1.000
_cell.angle_alpha   90.00
_cell.angle_beta   90.00
_cell.angle_gamma   90.00
#
_symmetry.space_group_name_H-M   'P 1'
#
loop_
_entity.id
_entity.type
_entity.pdbx_description
1 polymer ?
#
loop_
_entity_poly.entity_id
_entity_poly.type
_entity_poly.pdbx_seq_one_letter_code
_entity_poly.pdbx_strand_id
1 'polypeptide(L)'
;MPVAYDNNAQRVQAIPNVSNILVACAPAHNVATLIPVTTGDAPGSMGGVSSGTVCASSRHISGANTVLLHGMPTTRMTDPTQQNATNAIGTGTSPSQTHILNLAG
;
A
#
# COMPACT_ATOMS: atom_id res chain seq x y z
N MET A 1 6.91 26.49 -11.59
CA MET A 1 6.17 26.25 -10.34
C MET A 1 6.43 24.82 -9.90
N PRO A 2 6.63 24.52 -8.61
CA PRO A 2 6.56 23.16 -8.12
C PRO A 2 5.16 22.61 -8.40
N VAL A 3 5.06 21.49 -9.13
CA VAL A 3 3.81 20.81 -9.43
C VAL A 3 3.79 19.53 -8.62
N ALA A 4 2.74 19.35 -7.80
CA ALA A 4 2.49 18.07 -7.15
C ALA A 4 1.95 17.09 -8.20
N TYR A 5 2.54 15.90 -8.27
CA TYR A 5 2.04 14.81 -9.09
C TYR A 5 1.35 13.77 -8.22
N ASP A 6 0.31 13.15 -8.77
CA ASP A 6 -0.38 12.06 -8.10
C ASP A 6 0.55 10.85 -7.97
N ASN A 7 0.45 10.13 -6.85
CA ASN A 7 1.22 8.91 -6.61
C ASN A 7 0.27 7.81 -6.16
N ASN A 8 -0.07 6.91 -7.09
CA ASN A 8 -1.06 5.88 -6.88
C ASN A 8 -0.42 4.49 -6.90
N ALA A 9 -0.75 3.66 -5.90
CA ALA A 9 -0.39 2.26 -5.85
C ALA A 9 -1.64 1.39 -5.95
N GLN A 10 -1.69 0.51 -6.97
CA GLN A 10 -2.84 -0.36 -7.21
C GLN A 10 -2.68 -1.68 -6.47
N ARG A 11 -3.58 -1.97 -5.52
CA ARG A 11 -3.54 -3.20 -4.70
C ARG A 11 -3.67 -4.49 -5.51
N VAL A 12 -4.20 -4.45 -6.74
CA VAL A 12 -4.24 -5.62 -7.64
C VAL A 12 -2.84 -6.13 -8.01
N GLN A 13 -1.82 -5.27 -7.93
CA GLN A 13 -0.43 -5.62 -8.25
C GLN A 13 0.36 -6.08 -7.01
N ALA A 14 -0.26 -6.14 -5.83
CA ALA A 14 0.44 -6.40 -4.58
C ALA A 14 0.92 -7.85 -4.47
N ILE A 15 2.21 -7.99 -4.12
CA ILE A 15 2.93 -9.25 -3.96
C ILE A 15 3.91 -9.15 -2.77
N PRO A 16 4.31 -10.27 -2.13
CA PRO A 16 3.54 -11.51 -2.05
C PRO A 16 2.28 -11.29 -1.20
N ASN A 17 1.13 -11.80 -1.65
CA ASN A 17 -0.11 -11.82 -0.87
C ASN A 17 -0.24 -13.11 -0.03
N VAL A 18 -1.15 -13.10 0.94
CA VAL A 18 -1.45 -14.27 1.78
C VAL A 18 -2.50 -15.13 1.06
N SER A 19 -2.07 -15.90 0.07
CA SER A 19 -2.95 -16.67 -0.83
C SER A 19 -3.76 -17.77 -0.15
N ASN A 20 -3.34 -18.24 1.03
CA ASN A 20 -4.04 -19.25 1.81
C ASN A 20 -5.18 -18.68 2.68
N ILE A 21 -5.31 -17.36 2.81
CA ILE A 21 -6.38 -16.71 3.57
C ILE A 21 -7.17 -15.82 2.62
N LEU A 22 -8.45 -16.15 2.42
CA LEU A 22 -9.33 -15.41 1.52
C LEU A 22 -10.30 -14.54 2.33
N VAL A 23 -10.29 -13.24 2.03
CA VAL A 23 -11.24 -12.25 2.57
C VAL A 23 -12.12 -11.80 1.42
N ALA A 24 -13.43 -12.02 1.51
CA ALA A 24 -14.37 -11.77 0.41
C ALA A 24 -13.93 -12.41 -0.93
N CYS A 25 -13.50 -13.67 -0.88
CA CYS A 25 -13.01 -14.45 -2.03
C CYS A 25 -11.71 -13.94 -2.68
N ALA A 26 -10.99 -13.00 -2.08
CA ALA A 26 -9.70 -12.51 -2.55
C ALA A 26 -8.58 -12.79 -1.53
N PRO A 27 -7.33 -13.03 -1.97
CA PRO A 27 -6.18 -13.18 -1.08
C PRO A 27 -6.02 -12.01 -0.13
N ALA A 28 -5.67 -12.30 1.12
CA ALA A 28 -5.52 -11.28 2.13
C ALA A 28 -4.15 -10.57 2.07
N HIS A 29 -4.09 -9.36 2.64
CA HIS A 29 -2.89 -8.52 2.68
C HIS A 29 -2.43 -8.29 4.13
N ASN A 30 -1.11 -8.26 4.33
CA ASN A 30 -0.45 -7.96 5.60
C ASN A 30 0.73 -7.00 5.37
N VAL A 31 1.42 -6.59 6.42
CA VAL A 31 2.51 -5.59 6.30
C VAL A 31 3.68 -6.04 5.40
N ALA A 32 3.83 -7.32 5.09
CA ALA A 32 4.81 -7.79 4.10
C ALA A 32 4.37 -7.64 2.63
N THR A 33 3.08 -7.40 2.36
CA THR A 33 2.64 -7.11 0.99
C THR A 33 3.20 -5.78 0.51
N LEU A 34 3.82 -5.81 -0.67
CA LEU A 34 4.30 -4.62 -1.37
C LEU A 34 3.64 -4.53 -2.75
N ILE A 35 3.39 -3.31 -3.20
CA ILE A 35 2.99 -3.01 -4.57
C ILE A 35 4.28 -2.62 -5.30
N PRO A 36 4.72 -3.35 -6.34
CA PRO A 36 6.05 -3.18 -6.91
C PRO A 36 6.24 -1.85 -7.65
N VAL A 37 5.15 -1.26 -8.16
CA VAL A 37 5.19 -0.06 -8.99
C VAL A 37 4.08 0.91 -8.58
N THR A 38 4.44 2.18 -8.35
CA THR A 38 3.50 3.30 -8.30
C THR A 38 3.36 4.00 -9.65
N THR A 39 2.26 4.72 -9.84
CA THR A 39 1.94 5.43 -11.09
C THR A 39 1.45 6.85 -10.81
N GLY A 40 1.53 7.72 -11.83
CA GLY A 40 1.06 9.12 -11.75
C GLY A 40 2.19 10.13 -11.50
N ASP A 41 3.30 9.66 -10.93
CA ASP A 41 4.46 10.47 -10.55
C ASP A 41 5.57 10.49 -11.63
N ALA A 42 5.35 9.82 -12.75
CA ALA A 42 6.26 9.76 -13.92
C ALA A 42 6.65 11.13 -14.54
N PRO A 43 5.77 12.15 -14.63
CA PRO A 43 6.15 13.44 -15.19
C PRO A 43 7.05 14.27 -14.25
N GLY A 44 7.18 13.87 -12.97
CA GLY A 44 8.13 14.41 -12.00
C GLY A 44 9.56 13.93 -12.25
N SER A 45 10.04 14.08 -13.50
CA SER A 45 11.24 13.50 -14.12
C SER A 45 12.60 13.80 -13.46
N MET A 46 12.63 14.40 -12.26
CA MET A 46 13.85 14.54 -11.44
C MET A 46 14.00 13.45 -10.37
N GLY A 47 13.04 12.53 -10.23
CA GLY A 47 12.99 11.62 -9.09
C GLY A 47 12.50 12.35 -7.84
N GLY A 48 11.76 11.65 -6.96
CA GLY A 48 11.26 12.31 -5.76
C GLY A 48 12.40 12.74 -4.84
N VAL A 49 12.21 13.87 -4.15
CA VAL A 49 13.25 14.59 -3.40
C VAL A 49 13.89 13.74 -2.29
N SER A 50 13.19 12.73 -1.78
CA SER A 50 13.67 11.90 -0.67
C SER A 50 14.33 10.59 -1.12
N SER A 51 13.83 9.91 -2.17
CA SER A 51 14.35 8.62 -2.61
C SER A 51 15.11 8.65 -3.94
N GLY A 52 14.95 9.72 -4.74
CA GLY A 52 15.45 9.80 -6.12
C GLY A 52 14.75 8.84 -7.09
N THR A 53 13.71 8.12 -6.68
CA THR A 53 13.00 7.15 -7.54
C THR A 53 11.75 7.72 -8.18
N VAL A 54 11.37 7.12 -9.31
CA VAL A 54 10.11 7.36 -10.04
C VAL A 54 9.47 5.98 -10.24
N CYS A 55 8.16 5.86 -10.04
CA CYS A 55 7.43 4.59 -10.20
C CYS A 55 7.98 3.42 -9.34
N ALA A 56 8.48 3.68 -8.13
CA ALA A 56 9.01 2.61 -7.26
C ALA A 56 7.94 1.94 -6.40
N SER A 57 8.36 1.02 -5.52
CA SER A 57 7.45 0.23 -4.71
C SER A 57 6.67 1.06 -3.68
N SER A 58 5.50 0.56 -3.30
CA SER A 58 4.66 1.03 -2.21
C SER A 58 4.38 -0.08 -1.20
N ARG A 59 4.30 0.23 0.09
CA ARG A 59 3.96 -0.75 1.14
C ARG A 59 3.24 -0.10 2.31
N HIS A 60 2.50 -0.89 3.08
CA HIS A 60 1.96 -0.41 4.37
C HIS A 60 3.10 -0.34 5.40
N ILE A 61 3.10 0.73 6.21
CA ILE A 61 4.08 0.95 7.28
C ILE A 61 3.54 0.39 8.61
N SER A 62 2.22 0.39 8.75
CA SER A 62 1.52 -0.08 9.94
C SER A 62 0.35 -1.00 9.55
N GLY A 63 -0.11 -1.78 10.52
CA GLY A 63 -1.24 -2.68 10.41
C GLY A 63 -1.86 -2.97 11.77
N ALA A 64 -2.88 -3.82 11.78
CA ALA A 64 -3.56 -4.26 12.99
C ALA A 64 -2.76 -5.34 13.72
N ASN A 65 -2.14 -4.98 14.85
CA ASN A 65 -1.28 -5.90 15.62
C ASN A 65 -2.06 -7.02 16.36
N THR A 66 -3.38 -6.87 16.52
CA THR A 66 -4.24 -7.89 17.13
C THR A 66 -4.75 -8.93 16.14
N VAL A 67 -4.63 -8.67 14.84
CA VAL A 67 -5.10 -9.57 13.77
C VAL A 67 -3.92 -9.91 12.86
N LEU A 68 -3.30 -11.05 13.12
CA LEU A 68 -2.12 -11.50 12.38
C LEU A 68 -2.54 -12.45 11.25
N LEU A 69 -2.12 -12.13 10.02
CA LEU A 69 -2.26 -12.98 8.86
C LEU A 69 -0.88 -13.51 8.48
N HIS A 70 -0.72 -14.83 8.52
CA HIS A 70 0.57 -15.47 8.25
C HIS A 70 1.70 -14.94 9.15
N GLY A 71 1.39 -14.67 10.43
CA GLY A 71 2.35 -14.18 11.42
C GLY A 71 2.66 -12.68 11.38
N MET A 72 2.03 -11.91 10.48
CA MET A 72 2.25 -10.46 10.35
C MET A 72 0.94 -9.66 10.48
N PRO A 73 1.00 -8.40 10.97
CA PRO A 73 -0.18 -7.57 11.12
C PRO A 73 -0.94 -7.41 9.79
N THR A 74 -2.26 -7.59 9.83
CA THR A 74 -3.11 -7.35 8.66
C THR A 74 -3.20 -5.86 8.34
N THR A 75 -3.26 -5.52 7.06
CA THR A 75 -3.35 -4.12 6.61
C THR A 75 -4.80 -3.71 6.38
N ARG A 76 -5.14 -2.48 6.76
CA ARG A 76 -6.47 -1.88 6.61
C ARG A 76 -6.43 -0.72 5.63
N MET A 77 -7.61 -0.30 5.18
CA MET A 77 -7.77 0.78 4.20
C MET A 77 -7.06 2.07 4.62
N THR A 78 -7.20 2.48 5.87
CA THR A 78 -6.70 3.78 6.38
C THR A 78 -5.30 3.70 6.97
N ASP A 79 -4.65 2.53 6.94
CA ASP A 79 -3.30 2.41 7.48
C ASP A 79 -2.30 3.20 6.61
N PRO A 80 -1.30 3.85 7.22
CA PRO A 80 -0.32 4.64 6.49
C PRO A 80 0.49 3.76 5.55
N THR A 81 0.67 4.26 4.34
CA THR A 81 1.48 3.65 3.28
C THR A 81 2.67 4.54 2.96
N GLN A 82 3.77 3.88 2.66
CA GLN A 82 4.97 4.49 2.12
C GLN A 82 4.91 4.29 0.59
N GLN A 83 4.94 5.38 -0.17
CA GLN A 83 4.66 5.40 -1.61
C GLN A 83 5.88 5.89 -2.40
N ASN A 84 6.11 5.29 -3.58
CA ASN A 84 7.30 5.51 -4.42
C ASN A 84 8.61 5.50 -3.60
N ALA A 85 8.94 4.34 -3.04
CA ALA A 85 10.01 4.18 -2.06
C ALA A 85 9.80 5.10 -0.85
N THR A 86 10.58 6.16 -0.63
CA THR A 86 10.42 7.07 0.54
C THR A 86 9.88 8.45 0.17
N ASN A 87 9.29 8.62 -1.02
CA ASN A 87 8.93 9.95 -1.51
C ASN A 87 7.68 10.54 -0.91
N ALA A 88 6.70 9.71 -0.53
CA ALA A 88 5.44 10.18 0.02
C ALA A 88 4.86 9.22 1.05
N ILE A 89 4.10 9.78 1.98
CA ILE A 89 3.18 9.03 2.83
C ILE A 89 1.78 9.16 2.22
N GLY A 90 1.08 8.05 2.08
CA GLY A 90 -0.31 8.01 1.61
C GLY A 90 -1.17 7.10 2.47
N THR A 91 -2.44 6.97 2.10
CA THR A 91 -3.39 6.03 2.70
C THR A 91 -4.31 5.47 1.61
N GLY A 92 -5.02 4.38 1.88
CA GLY A 92 -6.07 3.91 0.99
C GLY A 92 -7.30 4.80 1.08
N THR A 93 -7.78 5.28 -0.07
CA THR A 93 -8.98 6.13 -0.19
C THR A 93 -10.23 5.36 -0.58
N SER A 94 -10.08 4.12 -1.06
CA SER A 94 -11.18 3.22 -1.40
C SER A 94 -11.04 1.89 -0.67
N PRO A 95 -12.16 1.22 -0.32
CA PRO A 95 -12.11 -0.11 0.28
C PRO A 95 -11.67 -1.16 -0.74
N SER A 96 -10.92 -2.18 -0.30
CA SER A 96 -10.64 -3.36 -1.12
C SER A 96 -11.84 -4.32 -1.19
N GLN A 97 -12.72 -4.26 -0.18
CA GLN A 97 -14.00 -4.95 -0.10
C GLN A 97 -14.86 -4.25 0.97
N THR A 98 -16.17 -4.46 0.95
CA THR A 98 -17.15 -3.73 1.80
C THR A 98 -17.85 -4.60 2.85
N HIS A 99 -17.54 -5.88 2.93
CA HIS A 99 -18.21 -6.85 3.81
C HIS A 99 -17.59 -6.93 5.21
N ILE A 100 -16.29 -6.69 5.34
CA ILE A 100 -15.52 -6.91 6.57
C ILE A 100 -14.79 -5.62 6.96
N LEU A 101 -14.86 -5.23 8.23
CA LEU A 101 -14.08 -4.13 8.78
C LEU A 101 -13.24 -4.64 9.95
N ASN A 102 -11.93 -4.36 9.94
CA ASN A 102 -11.04 -4.71 11.04
C ASN A 102 -10.79 -3.51 11.94
N LEU A 103 -11.28 -3.55 13.19
CA LEU A 103 -11.30 -2.42 14.13
C LEU A 103 -10.12 -2.38 15.12
N ALA A 104 -9.04 -3.15 14.90
CA ALA A 104 -7.92 -3.22 15.85
C ALA A 104 -7.37 -1.85 16.29
N GLY A 105 -7.25 -1.65 17.62
CA GLY A 105 -6.64 -0.47 18.23
C GLY A 105 -5.12 -0.48 18.15
#